data_AF-A0A8C7G6V3-F1
#
_entry.id   AF-A0A8C7G6V3-F1
#
_cell.length_a   1.000
_cell.length_b   1.000
_cell.length_c   1.000
_cell.angle_alpha   90.00
_cell.angle_beta   90.00
_cell.angle_gamma   90.00
#
_symmetry.space_group_name_H-M   'P 1'
#
loop_
_entity.id
_entity.type
_entity.pdbx_description
1 polymer ?
#
loop_
_entity_poly.entity_id
_entity_poly.type
_entity_poly.pdbx_seq_one_letter_code
_entity_poly.pdbx_strand_id
1 'polypeptide(L)'
;MRVAVAILTVFASVAVTIDATVYFKEQFQDGDAWKSRWLVSEHKSDYGEWKLTAGKFYGDAEADKGLQTSQDARFYALSSRFEPFSNEGKSLVVQFTVKHEQKIDFPPMLVTLT
;
A
#
# COMPACT_ATOMS: atom_id res chain seq x y z
N MET A 1 47.59 -18.58 8.00
CA MET A 1 46.39 -19.44 8.00
C MET A 1 45.39 -19.08 9.10
N ARG A 2 45.80 -18.95 10.38
CA ARG A 2 44.88 -18.61 11.50
C ARG A 2 44.15 -17.27 11.37
N VAL A 3 44.82 -16.24 10.83
CA VAL A 3 44.24 -14.89 10.63
C VAL A 3 43.20 -14.88 9.50
N ALA A 4 43.42 -15.62 8.42
CA ALA A 4 42.47 -15.73 7.31
C ALA A 4 41.19 -16.48 7.74
N VAL A 5 41.32 -17.51 8.57
CA VAL A 5 40.18 -18.23 9.15
C VAL A 5 39.39 -17.33 10.11
N ALA A 6 40.08 -16.52 10.93
CA ALA A 6 39.44 -15.58 11.84
C ALA A 6 38.65 -14.48 11.09
N ILE A 7 39.18 -13.96 9.98
CA ILE A 7 38.50 -12.96 9.14
C ILE A 7 37.25 -13.57 8.46
N LEU A 8 37.35 -14.82 7.97
CA LEU A 8 36.22 -15.50 7.34
C LEU A 8 35.09 -15.78 8.34
N THR A 9 35.41 -16.14 9.58
CA THR A 9 34.41 -16.33 10.65
C THR A 9 33.76 -15.03 11.11
N VAL A 10 34.50 -13.91 11.10
CA VAL A 10 33.92 -12.59 11.42
C VAL A 10 32.95 -12.14 10.32
N PHE A 11 33.30 -12.33 9.04
CA PHE A 11 32.38 -12.03 7.92
C PHE A 11 31.13 -12.93 7.91
N ALA A 12 31.24 -14.19 8.31
CA ALA A 12 30.10 -15.10 8.43
C ALA A 12 29.14 -14.72 9.58
N SER A 13 29.62 -14.01 10.61
CA SER A 13 28.82 -13.66 11.80
C SER A 13 27.96 -12.39 11.66
N VAL A 14 28.13 -11.61 10.59
CA VAL A 14 27.39 -10.34 10.34
C VAL A 14 26.34 -10.50 9.24
N ALA A 15 25.69 -11.66 9.17
CA ALA A 15 24.48 -11.85 8.38
C ALA A 15 23.25 -11.84 9.30
N VAL A 16 23.05 -10.74 10.04
CA VAL A 16 21.76 -10.51 10.71
C VAL A 16 20.78 -10.06 9.63
N THR A 17 20.05 -11.01 9.05
CA THR A 17 18.93 -10.71 8.15
C THR A 17 17.76 -10.21 9.00
N ILE A 18 17.47 -8.91 8.95
CA ILE A 18 16.21 -8.38 9.46
C ILE A 18 15.14 -8.76 8.43
N ASP A 19 14.37 -9.80 8.70
CA ASP A 19 13.25 -10.22 7.86
C ASP A 19 11.99 -9.47 8.30
N ALA A 20 11.44 -8.66 7.39
CA ALA A 20 10.18 -7.95 7.61
C ALA A 20 9.07 -8.71 6.87
N THR A 21 8.14 -9.29 7.62
CA THR A 21 6.97 -9.95 7.02
C THR A 21 6.04 -8.90 6.39
N VAL A 22 5.84 -9.00 5.07
CA VAL A 22 4.91 -8.15 4.32
C VAL A 22 3.56 -8.85 4.23
N TYR A 23 2.58 -8.39 5.00
CA TYR A 23 1.23 -8.96 5.01
C TYR A 23 0.35 -8.48 3.85
N PHE A 24 0.54 -7.23 3.42
CA PHE A 24 -0.19 -6.63 2.31
C PHE A 24 0.68 -5.62 1.59
N LYS A 25 0.66 -5.64 0.26
CA LYS A 25 1.35 -4.68 -0.59
C LYS A 25 0.54 -4.46 -1.86
N GLU A 26 0.22 -3.20 -2.13
CA GLU A 26 -0.45 -2.77 -3.34
C GLU A 26 0.32 -1.57 -3.92
N GLN A 27 0.61 -1.62 -5.21
CA GLN A 27 1.30 -0.55 -5.94
C GLN A 27 0.61 -0.21 -7.27
N PHE A 28 -0.45 -0.93 -7.65
CA PHE A 28 -1.24 -0.69 -8.86
C PHE A 28 -0.45 -0.67 -10.18
N GLN A 29 0.64 -1.45 -10.24
CA GLN A 29 1.55 -1.50 -11.40
C GLN A 29 1.09 -2.50 -12.48
N ASP A 30 -0.02 -3.19 -12.26
CA ASP A 30 -0.51 -4.29 -13.10
C ASP A 30 -1.79 -3.94 -13.87
N GLY A 31 -1.93 -2.66 -14.24
CA GLY A 31 -3.06 -2.18 -15.04
C GLY A 31 -4.38 -2.41 -14.32
N ASP A 32 -5.36 -3.01 -15.00
CA ASP A 32 -6.71 -3.21 -14.45
C ASP A 32 -6.85 -4.38 -13.46
N ALA A 33 -5.79 -5.14 -13.21
CA ALA A 33 -5.85 -6.32 -12.33
C ALA A 33 -6.19 -5.97 -10.86
N TRP A 34 -6.00 -4.73 -10.42
CA TRP A 34 -6.45 -4.28 -9.09
C TRP A 34 -7.96 -4.49 -8.87
N LYS A 35 -8.78 -4.45 -9.95
CA LYS A 35 -10.23 -4.67 -9.87
C LYS A 35 -10.61 -6.07 -9.38
N SER A 36 -9.71 -7.05 -9.45
CA SER A 36 -9.95 -8.38 -8.88
C SER A 36 -9.55 -8.50 -7.41
N ARG A 37 -8.73 -7.57 -6.90
CA ARG A 37 -8.25 -7.54 -5.51
C ARG A 37 -9.09 -6.64 -4.62
N TRP A 38 -9.61 -5.55 -5.21
CA TRP A 38 -10.37 -4.53 -4.50
C TRP A 38 -11.86 -4.64 -4.81
N LEU A 39 -12.68 -4.60 -3.75
CA LEU A 39 -14.13 -4.68 -3.81
C LEU A 39 -14.76 -3.36 -3.37
N VAL A 40 -15.70 -2.84 -4.16
CA VAL A 40 -16.54 -1.70 -3.78
C VAL A 40 -17.64 -2.19 -2.85
N SER A 41 -17.90 -1.45 -1.77
CA SER A 41 -18.98 -1.80 -0.83
C SER A 41 -20.35 -1.76 -1.51
N GLU A 42 -21.19 -2.75 -1.21
CA GLU A 42 -22.59 -2.81 -1.69
C GLU A 42 -23.58 -2.22 -0.65
N HIS A 43 -23.08 -1.66 0.45
CA HIS A 43 -23.95 -1.13 1.52
C HIS A 43 -24.83 0.04 1.05
N LYS A 44 -24.39 0.80 0.05
CA LYS A 44 -25.14 1.86 -0.63
C LYS A 44 -24.96 1.72 -2.13
N SER A 45 -25.98 2.11 -2.90
CA SER A 45 -25.94 2.08 -4.36
C SER A 45 -25.27 3.31 -4.98
N ASP A 46 -24.97 4.34 -4.18
CA ASP A 46 -24.59 5.67 -4.66
C ASP A 46 -23.13 6.05 -4.31
N TYR A 47 -22.30 5.04 -4.02
CA TYR A 47 -20.87 5.21 -3.81
C TYR A 47 -20.18 5.78 -5.05
N GLY A 48 -19.14 6.59 -4.82
CA GLY A 48 -18.34 7.19 -5.87
C GLY A 48 -17.43 6.18 -6.58
N GLU A 49 -17.12 6.49 -7.84
CA GLU A 49 -16.28 5.66 -8.70
C GLU A 49 -14.78 5.91 -8.48
N TRP A 50 -14.02 4.82 -8.37
CA TRP A 50 -12.56 4.85 -8.31
C TRP A 50 -11.95 4.75 -9.70
N LYS A 51 -10.92 5.55 -9.94
CA LYS A 51 -10.14 5.52 -11.18
C LYS A 51 -8.68 5.23 -10.88
N LEU A 52 -8.07 4.37 -11.70
CA LEU A 52 -6.63 4.15 -11.68
C LEU A 52 -5.95 5.22 -12.53
N THR A 53 -5.15 6.08 -11.92
CA THR A 53 -4.46 7.16 -12.63
C THR A 53 -3.30 7.73 -11.82
N ALA A 54 -2.30 8.28 -12.49
CA ALA A 54 -1.24 9.09 -11.87
C ALA A 54 -1.66 10.57 -11.69
N GLY A 55 -2.82 10.95 -12.26
CA GLY A 55 -3.36 12.29 -12.23
C GLY A 55 -2.73 13.23 -13.27
N LYS A 56 -2.89 14.55 -13.10
CA LYS A 56 -2.44 15.58 -14.06
C LYS A 56 -0.93 15.84 -14.03
N PHE A 57 -0.28 15.59 -12.90
CA PHE A 57 1.17 15.75 -12.73
C PHE A 57 1.72 14.57 -11.93
N TYR A 58 2.86 14.05 -12.34
CA TYR A 58 3.46 12.86 -11.74
C TYR A 58 4.98 12.90 -11.93
N GLY A 59 5.72 12.17 -11.10
CA GLY A 59 7.14 11.91 -11.31
C GLY A 59 7.34 10.81 -12.36
N ASP A 60 6.58 9.72 -12.22
CA ASP A 60 6.57 8.59 -13.16
C ASP A 60 5.12 8.19 -13.48
N ALA A 61 4.77 8.18 -14.76
CA ALA A 61 3.39 7.96 -15.22
C ALA A 61 2.82 6.59 -14.87
N GLU A 62 3.69 5.58 -14.70
CA GLU A 62 3.30 4.20 -14.43
C GLU A 62 3.45 3.88 -12.95
N ALA A 63 4.56 4.28 -12.32
CA ALA A 63 4.82 3.98 -10.91
C ALA A 63 3.98 4.83 -9.95
N ASP A 64 3.54 6.03 -10.36
CA ASP A 64 2.71 6.90 -9.52
C ASP A 64 1.20 6.67 -9.72
N LYS A 65 0.79 5.64 -10.49
CA LYS A 65 -0.61 5.27 -10.58
C LYS A 65 -1.14 4.84 -9.23
N GLY A 66 -2.31 5.35 -8.88
CA GLY A 66 -3.04 4.96 -7.69
C GLY A 66 -4.54 5.14 -7.86
N LEU A 67 -5.28 4.84 -6.80
CA LEU A 67 -6.72 5.01 -6.77
C LEU A 67 -7.08 6.47 -6.50
N GLN A 68 -7.77 7.07 -7.46
CA GLN A 68 -8.29 8.44 -7.38
C GLN A 68 -9.81 8.43 -7.28
N THR A 69 -10.34 9.26 -6.37
CA THR A 69 -11.76 9.59 -6.30
C THR A 69 -12.15 10.47 -7.49
N SER A 70 -13.21 10.11 -8.21
CA SER A 70 -13.51 10.73 -9.51
C SER A 70 -14.74 11.64 -9.56
N GLN A 71 -15.50 11.68 -8.47
CA GLN A 71 -16.76 12.40 -8.34
C GLN A 71 -16.80 13.19 -7.02
N ASP A 72 -17.21 14.46 -7.11
CA ASP A 72 -17.38 15.34 -5.97
C ASP A 72 -18.61 14.98 -5.15
N ALA A 73 -18.59 15.31 -3.85
CA ALA A 73 -19.71 15.10 -2.92
C ALA A 73 -20.25 13.66 -2.86
N ARG A 74 -19.37 12.67 -3.10
CA ARG A 74 -19.68 11.24 -2.97
C ARG A 74 -18.97 10.63 -1.77
N PHE A 75 -19.63 9.67 -1.14
CA PHE A 75 -18.95 8.75 -0.23
C PHE A 75 -18.21 7.69 -1.03
N TYR A 76 -17.09 7.20 -0.50
CA TYR A 76 -16.29 6.15 -1.10
C TYR A 76 -16.08 5.04 -0.09
N ALA A 77 -16.21 3.80 -0.54
CA ALA A 77 -15.95 2.62 0.28
C ALA A 77 -15.38 1.51 -0.60
N LEU A 78 -14.11 1.20 -0.39
CA LEU A 78 -13.36 0.19 -1.12
C LEU A 78 -12.49 -0.58 -0.13
N SER A 79 -12.43 -1.90 -0.27
CA SER A 79 -11.61 -2.75 0.58
C SER A 79 -10.87 -3.80 -0.24
N SER A 80 -9.74 -4.26 0.27
CA SER A 80 -9.01 -5.40 -0.25
C SER A 80 -8.78 -6.38 0.89
N ARG A 81 -9.03 -7.67 0.64
CA ARG A 81 -8.72 -8.73 1.59
C ARG A 81 -7.24 -9.11 1.47
N PHE A 82 -6.64 -9.50 2.60
CA PHE A 82 -5.33 -10.14 2.69
C PHE A 82 -5.41 -11.27 3.73
N GLU A 83 -4.35 -12.07 3.84
CA GLU A 83 -4.32 -13.20 4.77
C GLU A 83 -4.44 -12.71 6.22
N PRO A 84 -5.39 -13.23 7.01
CA PRO A 84 -5.53 -12.86 8.42
C PRO A 84 -4.23 -13.12 9.19
N PHE A 85 -3.83 -12.17 10.04
CA PHE A 85 -2.65 -12.30 10.89
C PHE A 85 -2.91 -11.66 12.26
N SER A 86 -2.04 -11.97 13.23
CA SER A 86 -1.99 -11.29 14.53
C SER A 86 -0.67 -10.57 14.69
N ASN A 87 -0.70 -9.35 15.22
CA ASN A 87 0.48 -8.59 15.60
C ASN A 87 0.77 -8.67 17.11
N GLU A 88 0.16 -9.60 17.85
CA GLU A 88 0.43 -9.77 19.28
C GLU A 88 1.93 -10.00 19.52
N GLY A 89 2.53 -9.18 20.40
CA GLY A 89 3.96 -9.21 20.66
C GLY A 89 4.87 -8.75 19.51
N LYS A 90 4.31 -8.19 18.42
CA LYS A 90 5.05 -7.71 17.24
C LYS A 90 4.65 -6.27 16.87
N SER A 91 5.58 -5.54 16.28
CA SER A 91 5.28 -4.20 15.72
C SER A 91 4.46 -4.33 14.45
N LEU A 92 3.38 -3.53 14.34
CA LEU A 92 2.58 -3.38 13.13
C LEU A 92 2.90 -2.03 12.48
N VAL A 93 3.17 -2.06 11.18
CA VAL A 93 3.37 -0.85 10.37
C VAL A 93 2.32 -0.82 9.27
N VAL A 94 1.60 0.29 9.18
CA VAL A 94 0.63 0.57 8.11
C VAL A 94 1.13 1.81 7.39
N GLN A 95 1.41 1.68 6.09
CA GLN A 95 1.97 2.75 5.29
C GLN A 95 1.21 2.87 3.97
N PHE A 96 0.88 4.10 3.62
CA PHE A 96 0.26 4.46 2.34
C PHE A 96 0.64 5.88 1.97
N THR A 97 0.53 6.21 0.68
CA THR A 97 0.81 7.55 0.15
C THR A 97 -0.49 8.23 -0.26
N VAL A 98 -0.66 9.50 0.13
CA VAL A 98 -1.81 10.31 -0.24
C VAL A 98 -1.36 11.53 -1.02
N LYS A 99 -2.01 11.77 -2.15
CA LYS A 99 -1.82 12.96 -2.99
C LYS A 99 -3.16 13.67 -3.16
N HIS A 100 -3.25 14.88 -2.60
CA HIS A 100 -4.35 15.80 -2.88
C HIS A 100 -4.00 16.64 -4.11
N GLU A 101 -4.27 16.09 -5.30
CA GLU A 101 -4.02 16.81 -6.56
C GLU A 101 -4.95 18.01 -6.75
N GLN A 102 -6.19 17.87 -6.27
CA GLN A 102 -7.18 18.93 -6.29
C GLN A 102 -7.07 19.75 -5.00
N LYS A 103 -7.46 21.03 -5.05
CA LYS A 103 -7.67 21.80 -3.82
C LYS A 103 -8.95 21.28 -3.18
N ILE A 104 -8.80 20.50 -2.11
CA ILE A 104 -9.93 19.92 -1.38
C ILE A 104 -10.21 20.77 -0.14
N ASP A 105 -11.46 21.20 0.02
CA ASP A 105 -11.87 22.07 1.15
C ASP A 105 -12.11 21.28 2.45
N PHE A 106 -12.51 20.00 2.34
CA PHE A 106 -12.79 19.13 3.49
C PHE A 106 -12.21 17.72 3.30
N PRO A 107 -10.99 17.42 3.78
CA PRO A 107 -10.37 16.13 3.56
C PRO A 107 -10.47 15.23 4.81
N PRO A 108 -11.41 14.28 4.87
CA PRO A 108 -11.16 13.07 5.63
C PRO A 108 -10.92 11.90 4.66
N MET A 109 -9.64 11.56 4.46
CA MET A 109 -9.25 10.22 4.01
C MET A 109 -8.60 9.47 5.17
N LEU A 110 -9.18 8.32 5.49
CA LEU A 110 -8.70 7.40 6.52
C LEU A 110 -8.62 6.00 5.92
N VAL A 111 -7.58 5.26 6.31
CA VAL A 111 -7.48 3.82 6.03
C VAL A 111 -7.86 3.09 7.31
N THR A 112 -8.74 2.11 7.19
CA THR A 112 -9.17 1.26 8.31
C THR A 112 -8.68 -0.17 8.06
N LEU A 113 -8.09 -0.79 9.09
CA LEU A 113 -7.86 -2.23 9.13
C LEU A 113 -8.96 -2.86 9.97
N THR A 114 -9.66 -3.84 9.40
CA THR A 114 -10.79 -4.54 10.02
C THR A 114 -10.52 -6.02 10.16
#